data_AF-A0A964QQS6-F1
#
_entry.id   AF-A0A964QQS6-F1
#
_cell.length_a   1.000
_cell.length_b   1.000
_cell.length_c   1.000
_cell.angle_alpha   90.00
_cell.angle_beta   90.00
_cell.angle_gamma   90.00
#
_symmetry.space_group_name_H-M   'P 1'
#
loop_
_entity.id
_entity.type
_entity.pdbx_description
1 polymer ?
#
loop_
_entity_poly.entity_id
_entity_poly.type
_entity_poly.pdbx_seq_one_letter_code
_entity_poly.pdbx_strand_id
1 'polypeptide(L)'
;MSKREFSTWKKEQTSDIPTQTATRRSYSDSPRPPIINTYPQSYRTRPVRIEHYYRPYYSRPVVIYNDPYNSFFWWWLLDRSLEDRSLWAYNHRSRMDAARYQALLESDAALGARVQQLESQRAPVNPNYVPSGLDRDLMYTDREASRAYSNRATKSGTFFFWLIMVPTAAGGICFLVWLVYYKRWQTASP
;
A
#
# COMPACT_ATOMS: atom_id res chain seq x y z
N MET A 1 -14.64 -9.90 34.91
CA MET A 1 -13.74 -8.91 35.51
C MET A 1 -14.29 -7.53 35.20
N SER A 2 -14.74 -6.82 36.23
CA SER A 2 -15.43 -5.54 36.10
C SER A 2 -14.44 -4.40 35.88
N LYS A 3 -14.83 -3.35 35.13
CA LYS A 3 -14.00 -2.13 34.91
C LYS A 3 -13.50 -1.50 36.22
N ARG A 4 -14.22 -1.72 37.32
CA ARG A 4 -13.85 -1.25 38.66
C ARG A 4 -12.65 -2.01 39.22
N GLU A 5 -12.60 -3.33 39.05
CA GLU A 5 -11.48 -4.17 39.52
C GLU A 5 -10.18 -3.83 38.78
N PHE A 6 -10.27 -3.48 37.49
CA PHE A 6 -9.12 -3.08 36.68
C PHE A 6 -8.52 -1.73 37.10
N SER A 7 -9.34 -0.80 37.57
CA SER A 7 -8.85 0.50 38.06
C SER A 7 -8.14 0.38 39.40
N THR A 8 -8.61 -0.50 40.28
CA THR A 8 -7.98 -0.74 41.59
C THR A 8 -6.60 -1.37 41.41
N TRP A 9 -6.50 -2.39 40.55
CA TRP A 9 -5.23 -3.04 40.21
C TRP A 9 -4.18 -2.06 39.63
N LYS A 10 -4.61 -1.11 38.78
CA LYS A 10 -3.71 -0.12 38.18
C LYS A 10 -3.14 0.87 39.20
N LYS A 11 -3.90 1.21 40.24
CA LYS A 11 -3.44 2.09 41.33
C LYS A 11 -2.40 1.38 42.20
N GLU A 12 -2.56 0.08 42.45
CA GLU A 12 -1.62 -0.72 43.25
C GLU A 12 -0.26 -0.92 42.57
N GLN A 13 -0.17 -0.88 41.22
CA GLN A 13 1.11 -0.98 40.51
C GLN A 13 1.96 0.31 40.47
N THR A 14 1.41 1.46 40.88
CA THR A 14 2.11 2.75 40.73
C THR A 14 2.90 3.14 41.98
N SER A 15 2.73 2.44 43.11
CA SER A 15 3.31 2.85 44.40
C SER A 15 4.75 2.38 44.68
N ASP A 16 5.31 1.45 43.90
CA ASP A 16 6.61 0.84 44.23
C ASP A 16 7.63 0.94 43.09
N ILE A 17 8.17 2.14 42.85
CA ILE A 17 9.41 2.30 42.06
C ILE A 17 10.52 2.79 42.99
N PRO A 18 11.43 1.91 43.44
CA PRO A 18 12.61 2.36 44.16
C PRO A 18 13.65 2.95 43.19
N THR A 19 14.10 4.17 43.48
CA THR A 19 15.24 4.82 42.83
C THR A 19 16.51 3.99 43.04
N GLN A 20 17.20 3.58 41.97
CA GLN A 20 18.53 2.96 42.07
C GLN A 20 19.59 3.72 41.27
N THR A 21 20.58 4.13 42.04
CA THR A 21 21.82 4.85 41.78
C THR A 21 22.79 4.10 40.85
N ALA A 22 23.55 4.83 40.06
CA ALA A 22 24.61 4.34 39.19
C ALA A 22 25.80 3.76 39.97
N THR A 23 26.31 2.58 39.55
CA THR A 23 27.67 2.11 39.86
C THR A 23 28.29 1.34 38.67
N ARG A 24 29.62 1.39 38.61
CA ARG A 24 30.55 1.28 37.47
C ARG A 24 31.31 -0.07 37.46
N ARG A 25 31.61 -0.57 36.24
CA ARG A 25 32.68 -1.54 35.79
C ARG A 25 32.70 -2.98 36.33
N SER A 26 32.82 -3.97 35.42
CA SER A 26 34.09 -4.63 35.04
C SER A 26 33.87 -5.79 34.06
N TYR A 27 34.74 -5.91 33.07
CA TYR A 27 34.71 -6.90 31.97
C TYR A 27 35.84 -7.91 32.20
N SER A 28 35.54 -9.10 32.71
CA SER A 28 36.42 -10.28 32.66
C SER A 28 35.69 -11.52 33.18
N ASP A 29 35.03 -12.23 32.27
CA ASP A 29 35.00 -13.69 32.19
C ASP A 29 33.99 -14.03 31.09
N SER A 30 34.33 -14.89 30.14
CA SER A 30 33.36 -15.41 29.16
C SER A 30 33.06 -16.87 29.48
N PRO A 31 32.08 -17.16 30.35
CA PRO A 31 31.39 -18.43 30.32
C PRO A 31 30.52 -18.46 29.06
N ARG A 32 30.53 -19.58 28.32
CA ARG A 32 29.52 -19.88 27.29
C ARG A 32 28.14 -19.44 27.80
N PRO A 33 27.28 -18.81 26.96
CA PRO A 33 25.96 -18.44 27.42
C PRO A 33 25.27 -19.70 27.94
N PRO A 34 24.74 -19.69 29.18
CA PRO A 34 23.89 -20.78 29.61
C PRO A 34 22.77 -20.89 28.59
N ILE A 35 22.46 -22.12 28.15
CA ILE A 35 21.19 -22.37 27.46
C ILE A 35 20.12 -22.08 28.50
N ILE A 36 19.56 -20.87 28.44
CA ILE A 36 18.47 -20.43 29.31
C ILE A 36 17.20 -21.15 28.83
N ASN A 37 17.07 -22.42 29.23
CA ASN A 37 15.78 -23.09 29.31
C ASN A 37 15.04 -22.50 30.52
N THR A 38 14.59 -21.25 30.41
CA THR A 38 13.72 -20.64 31.41
C THR A 38 12.36 -20.47 30.76
N TYR A 39 11.60 -21.57 30.72
CA TYR A 39 10.15 -21.50 30.65
C TYR A 39 9.64 -21.42 32.10
N PRO A 40 9.42 -20.23 32.67
CA PRO A 40 8.68 -20.16 33.91
C PRO A 40 7.24 -20.60 33.62
N GLN A 41 6.64 -21.30 34.58
CA GLN A 41 5.30 -21.91 34.64
C GLN A 41 4.10 -20.95 34.37
N SER A 42 4.23 -19.95 33.50
CA SER A 42 3.33 -18.81 33.33
C SER A 42 2.47 -18.85 32.05
N TYR A 43 2.58 -19.90 31.22
CA TYR A 43 1.85 -20.04 29.94
C TYR A 43 0.38 -20.48 30.07
N ARG A 44 -0.34 -20.09 31.12
CA ARG A 44 -1.61 -20.77 31.46
C ARG A 44 -2.79 -20.47 30.55
N THR A 45 -2.84 -19.35 29.81
CA THR A 45 -3.97 -19.12 28.89
C THR A 45 -3.55 -18.41 27.60
N ARG A 46 -4.22 -18.78 26.49
CA ARG A 46 -4.06 -18.18 25.15
C ARG A 46 -4.15 -16.64 25.16
N PRO A 47 -5.06 -15.99 25.91
CA PRO A 47 -5.15 -14.53 25.98
C PRO A 47 -3.90 -13.87 26.54
N VAL A 48 -3.27 -14.43 27.58
CA VAL A 48 -2.04 -13.85 28.19
C VAL A 48 -0.86 -13.92 27.22
N ARG A 49 -0.77 -15.02 26.44
CA ARG A 49 0.24 -15.15 25.38
C ARG A 49 -0.01 -14.16 24.24
N ILE A 50 -1.27 -13.99 23.83
CA ILE A 50 -1.65 -12.99 22.82
C ILE A 50 -1.31 -11.59 23.32
N GLU A 51 -1.64 -11.26 24.56
CA GLU A 51 -1.35 -9.94 25.11
C GLU A 51 0.16 -9.71 25.24
N HIS A 52 0.95 -10.67 25.71
CA HIS A 52 2.39 -10.47 25.85
C HIS A 52 3.12 -10.38 24.50
N TYR A 53 2.73 -11.19 23.53
CA TYR A 53 3.35 -11.23 22.20
C TYR A 53 2.87 -10.09 21.28
N TYR A 54 1.59 -9.71 21.37
CA TYR A 54 0.99 -8.67 20.53
C TYR A 54 0.84 -7.29 21.19
N ARG A 55 1.04 -7.13 22.51
CA ARG A 55 1.14 -5.81 23.17
C ARG A 55 2.13 -4.87 22.48
N PRO A 56 3.35 -5.32 22.12
CA PRO A 56 4.30 -4.46 21.43
C PRO A 56 3.79 -3.97 20.07
N TYR A 57 2.79 -4.61 19.48
CA TYR A 57 2.26 -4.27 18.15
C TYR A 57 1.12 -3.26 18.22
N TYR A 58 0.27 -3.29 19.27
CA TYR A 58 -0.78 -2.28 19.47
C TYR A 58 -0.26 -0.94 20.01
N SER A 59 0.89 -0.94 20.70
CA SER A 59 1.56 0.28 21.15
C SER A 59 2.58 0.84 20.16
N ARG A 60 2.87 0.13 19.06
CA ARG A 60 3.71 0.64 17.98
C ARG A 60 2.92 1.71 17.22
N PRO A 61 3.55 2.84 16.89
CA PRO A 61 2.92 3.82 16.01
C PRO A 61 2.53 3.11 14.71
N VAL A 62 1.26 3.21 14.33
CA VAL A 62 0.82 2.78 13.00
C VAL A 62 1.49 3.74 12.02
N VAL A 63 2.53 3.25 11.34
CA VAL A 63 3.22 4.06 10.33
C VAL A 63 2.33 4.09 9.09
N ILE A 64 1.68 5.23 8.86
CA ILE A 64 0.87 5.50 7.68
C ILE A 64 1.77 6.24 6.69
N TYR A 65 2.03 5.61 5.55
CA TYR A 65 2.80 6.23 4.47
C TYR A 65 1.85 6.92 3.47
N ASN A 66 2.22 8.11 3.02
CA ASN A 66 1.42 8.88 2.06
C ASN A 66 1.91 8.64 0.62
N ASP A 67 1.97 7.38 0.20
CA ASP A 67 2.40 6.97 -1.13
C ASP A 67 1.38 6.04 -1.80
N PRO A 68 1.45 5.82 -3.12
CA PRO A 68 0.44 5.05 -3.82
C PRO A 68 0.56 3.53 -3.59
N TYR A 69 1.52 3.09 -2.76
CA TYR A 69 1.87 1.69 -2.57
C TYR A 69 1.09 1.05 -1.43
N ASN A 70 0.51 -0.11 -1.66
CA ASN A 70 -0.20 -0.81 -0.60
C ASN A 70 0.78 -1.47 0.41
N SER A 71 0.26 -1.81 1.58
CA SER A 71 1.07 -2.40 2.66
C SER A 71 1.48 -3.84 2.40
N PHE A 72 0.73 -4.61 1.62
CA PHE A 72 1.10 -5.99 1.28
C PHE A 72 2.31 -6.05 0.35
N PHE A 73 2.31 -5.20 -0.68
CA PHE A 73 3.44 -4.99 -1.56
C PHE A 73 4.70 -4.62 -0.77
N TRP A 74 4.56 -3.76 0.24
CA TRP A 74 5.68 -3.39 1.11
C TRP A 74 6.30 -4.59 1.81
N TRP A 75 5.49 -5.42 2.46
CA TRP A 75 5.98 -6.63 3.12
C TRP A 75 6.58 -7.63 2.13
N TRP A 76 5.96 -7.79 0.96
CA TRP A 76 6.48 -8.61 -0.12
C TRP A 76 7.84 -8.10 -0.62
N LEU A 77 8.00 -6.78 -0.79
CA LEU A 77 9.23 -6.16 -1.24
C LEU A 77 10.37 -6.40 -0.24
N LEU A 78 10.10 -6.29 1.06
CA LEU A 78 11.09 -6.53 2.10
C LEU A 78 11.63 -7.97 2.11
N ASP A 79 10.85 -8.93 1.62
CA ASP A 79 11.24 -10.34 1.46
C ASP A 79 12.03 -10.60 0.15
N ARG A 80 12.21 -9.59 -0.71
CA ARG A 80 12.95 -9.74 -1.98
C ARG A 80 14.46 -9.62 -1.82
N SER A 81 15.16 -10.04 -2.88
CA SER A 81 16.61 -9.92 -2.98
C SER A 81 17.07 -8.46 -2.84
N LEU A 82 18.33 -8.28 -2.44
CA LEU A 82 18.95 -6.94 -2.37
C LEU A 82 18.86 -6.21 -3.71
N GLU A 83 19.07 -6.94 -4.82
CA GLU A 83 19.05 -6.37 -6.16
C GLU A 83 17.65 -5.84 -6.51
N ASP A 84 16.61 -6.65 -6.33
CA ASP A 84 15.23 -6.24 -6.60
C ASP A 84 14.82 -5.03 -5.75
N ARG A 85 15.16 -5.05 -4.46
CA ARG A 85 14.88 -3.94 -3.55
C ARG A 85 15.62 -2.67 -3.98
N SER A 86 16.89 -2.78 -4.38
CA SER A 86 17.70 -1.65 -4.83
C SER A 86 17.22 -1.05 -6.16
N LEU A 87 16.88 -1.90 -7.13
CA LEU A 87 16.32 -1.47 -8.42
C LEU A 87 14.95 -0.83 -8.23
N TRP A 88 14.12 -1.41 -7.35
CA TRP A 88 12.82 -0.84 -7.06
C TRP A 88 12.95 0.53 -6.37
N ALA A 89 13.81 0.63 -5.35
CA ALA A 89 14.08 1.86 -4.62
C ALA A 89 14.62 2.98 -5.54
N TYR A 90 15.55 2.64 -6.43
CA TYR A 90 16.10 3.55 -7.44
C TYR A 90 15.02 4.06 -8.39
N ASN A 91 14.22 3.13 -8.95
CA ASN A 91 13.23 3.48 -9.97
C ASN A 91 12.01 4.25 -9.43
N HIS A 92 11.68 4.09 -8.15
CA HIS A 92 10.47 4.64 -7.54
C HIS A 92 10.73 5.71 -6.47
N ARG A 93 11.98 6.16 -6.30
CA ARG A 93 12.38 7.13 -5.26
C ARG A 93 11.47 8.36 -5.19
N SER A 94 11.07 8.89 -6.35
CA SER A 94 10.28 10.13 -6.46
C SER A 94 8.80 9.98 -6.11
N ARG A 95 8.26 8.76 -6.12
CA ARG A 95 6.85 8.47 -5.82
C ARG A 95 6.64 7.88 -4.43
N MET A 96 7.73 7.52 -3.76
CA MET A 96 7.72 6.92 -2.44
C MET A 96 7.72 7.99 -1.35
N ASP A 97 6.97 7.74 -0.27
CA ASP A 97 7.00 8.60 0.90
C ASP A 97 8.43 8.62 1.49
N ALA A 98 8.88 9.78 1.95
CA ALA A 98 10.23 9.93 2.50
C ALA A 98 10.46 8.99 3.69
N ALA A 99 9.46 8.78 4.55
CA ALA A 99 9.56 7.88 5.69
C ALA A 99 9.61 6.42 5.24
N ARG A 100 8.84 6.02 4.20
CA ARG A 100 8.90 4.66 3.67
C ARG A 100 10.25 4.36 3.05
N TYR A 101 10.81 5.33 2.31
CA TYR A 101 12.14 5.16 1.74
C TYR A 101 13.22 5.04 2.82
N GLN A 102 13.16 5.85 3.87
CA GLN A 102 14.08 5.71 5.01
C GLN A 102 13.94 4.34 5.68
N ALA A 103 12.71 3.89 5.93
CA ALA A 103 12.47 2.54 6.46
C ALA A 103 13.02 1.43 5.56
N LEU A 104 13.04 1.62 4.23
CA LEU A 104 13.66 0.69 3.29
C LEU A 104 15.18 0.63 3.47
N LEU A 105 15.82 1.80 3.59
CA LEU A 105 17.26 1.89 3.81
C LEU A 105 17.66 1.30 5.18
N GLU A 106 16.85 1.54 6.21
CA GLU A 106 17.07 1.01 7.56
C GLU A 106 16.89 -0.52 7.64
N SER A 107 16.13 -1.11 6.71
CA SER A 107 15.92 -2.56 6.67
C SER A 107 17.19 -3.35 6.32
N ASP A 108 18.14 -2.73 5.60
CA ASP A 108 19.35 -3.39 5.12
C ASP A 108 20.46 -2.37 4.83
N ALA A 109 21.56 -2.45 5.58
CA ALA A 109 22.69 -1.54 5.45
C ALA A 109 23.37 -1.58 4.07
N ALA A 110 23.29 -2.71 3.34
CA ALA A 110 23.89 -2.84 2.00
C ALA A 110 23.03 -2.16 0.91
N LEU A 111 21.74 -1.95 1.17
CA LEU A 111 20.79 -1.40 0.19
C LEU A 111 21.12 0.04 -0.17
N GLY A 112 21.45 0.87 0.82
CA GLY A 112 21.84 2.26 0.58
C GLY A 112 23.06 2.40 -0.33
N ALA A 113 24.09 1.59 -0.09
CA ALA A 113 25.29 1.58 -0.93
C ALA A 113 24.99 1.11 -2.36
N ARG A 114 24.13 0.09 -2.52
CA ARG A 114 23.73 -0.39 -3.85
C ARG A 114 22.93 0.66 -4.63
N VAL A 115 22.00 1.36 -3.97
CA VAL A 115 21.24 2.44 -4.61
C VAL A 115 22.14 3.58 -5.03
N GLN A 116 23.10 4.01 -4.20
CA GLN A 116 24.10 5.02 -4.59
C GLN A 116 24.96 4.56 -5.78
N GLN A 117 25.27 3.26 -5.86
CA GLN A 117 25.98 2.70 -7.01
C GLN A 117 25.12 2.80 -8.29
N LEU A 118 23.81 2.54 -8.23
CA LEU A 118 22.89 2.70 -9.36
C LEU A 118 22.76 4.17 -9.77
N GLU A 119 22.71 5.10 -8.82
CA GLU A 119 22.68 6.54 -9.07
C GLU A 119 23.96 7.04 -9.75
N SER A 120 25.13 6.54 -9.33
CA SER A 120 26.41 6.91 -9.96
C SER A 120 26.55 6.41 -11.40
N GLN A 121 25.90 5.29 -11.74
CA GLN A 121 25.83 4.76 -13.11
C GLN A 121 24.92 5.58 -14.03
N ARG A 122 24.11 6.51 -13.49
CA ARG A 122 23.19 7.38 -14.25
C ARG A 122 22.30 6.63 -15.24
N ALA A 123 21.92 5.39 -14.92
CA ALA A 123 21.01 4.63 -15.76
C ALA A 123 19.65 5.34 -15.84
N PRO A 124 18.96 5.35 -16.99
CA PRO A 124 17.62 5.93 -17.09
C PRO A 124 16.66 5.33 -16.07
N VAL A 125 16.08 6.17 -15.21
CA VAL A 125 15.04 5.77 -14.26
C VAL A 125 13.82 5.31 -15.06
N ASN A 126 13.30 4.13 -14.74
CA ASN A 126 12.08 3.60 -15.31
C ASN A 126 10.92 3.67 -14.30
N PRO A 127 10.01 4.66 -14.40
CA PRO A 127 8.90 4.83 -13.46
C PRO A 127 7.85 3.70 -13.51
N ASN A 128 7.95 2.82 -14.52
CA ASN A 128 7.07 1.67 -14.71
C ASN A 128 7.79 0.35 -14.43
N TYR A 129 8.96 0.39 -13.78
CA TYR A 129 9.68 -0.82 -13.40
C TYR A 129 8.80 -1.68 -12.47
N VAL A 130 8.72 -2.98 -12.77
CA VAL A 130 8.03 -3.96 -11.93
C VAL A 130 8.98 -5.14 -11.79
N PRO A 131 9.27 -5.62 -10.56
CA PRO A 131 10.03 -6.84 -10.36
C PRO A 131 9.37 -8.03 -11.08
N SER A 132 10.17 -8.99 -11.56
CA SER A 132 9.64 -10.14 -12.30
C SER A 132 8.70 -10.99 -11.43
N GLY A 133 7.62 -11.48 -12.03
CA GLY A 133 6.63 -12.32 -11.35
C GLY A 133 5.67 -11.58 -10.41
N LEU A 134 5.70 -10.24 -10.38
CA LEU A 134 4.74 -9.42 -9.65
C LEU A 134 3.76 -8.75 -10.62
N ASP A 135 2.46 -8.88 -10.36
CA ASP A 135 1.45 -8.11 -11.08
C ASP A 135 1.44 -6.65 -10.60
N ARG A 136 1.27 -5.72 -11.53
CA ARG A 136 1.37 -4.28 -11.30
C ARG A 136 0.24 -3.79 -10.39
N ASP A 137 -0.93 -4.40 -10.46
CA ASP A 137 -2.08 -4.06 -9.63
C ASP A 137 -1.82 -4.33 -8.14
N LEU A 138 -1.08 -5.41 -7.82
CA LEU A 138 -0.69 -5.79 -6.47
C LEU A 138 0.31 -4.83 -5.83
N MET A 139 0.92 -3.91 -6.60
CA MET A 139 1.83 -2.90 -6.06
C MET A 139 1.09 -1.71 -5.44
N TYR A 140 -0.03 -1.35 -6.04
CA TYR A 140 -0.73 -0.10 -5.75
C TYR A 140 -1.91 -0.32 -4.82
N THR A 141 -2.38 0.77 -4.20
CA THR A 141 -3.66 0.74 -3.48
C THR A 141 -4.82 0.57 -4.46
N ASP A 142 -5.92 -0.03 -4.02
CA ASP A 142 -7.14 -0.21 -4.83
C ASP A 142 -7.63 1.10 -5.45
N ARG A 143 -7.44 2.22 -4.75
CA ARG A 143 -7.76 3.56 -5.25
C ARG A 143 -6.93 3.94 -6.48
N GLU A 144 -5.65 3.65 -6.47
CA GLU A 144 -4.75 3.95 -7.59
C GLU A 144 -4.93 2.96 -8.74
N ALA A 145 -5.11 1.67 -8.42
CA ALA A 145 -5.46 0.66 -9.41
C ALA A 145 -6.78 1.01 -10.12
N SER A 146 -7.84 1.31 -9.36
CA SER A 146 -9.14 1.71 -9.93
C SER A 146 -9.05 3.02 -10.72
N ARG A 147 -8.24 4.01 -10.32
CA ARG A 147 -7.99 5.22 -11.13
C ARG A 147 -7.41 4.88 -12.49
N ALA A 148 -6.41 4.00 -12.55
CA ALA A 148 -5.81 3.57 -13.81
C ALA A 148 -6.84 2.89 -14.74
N TYR A 149 -7.76 2.10 -14.19
CA TYR A 149 -8.84 1.46 -14.95
C TYR A 149 -10.04 2.39 -15.25
N SER A 150 -10.28 3.43 -14.44
CA SER A 150 -11.44 4.32 -14.53
C SER A 150 -11.43 5.28 -15.73
N ASN A 151 -10.32 5.38 -16.45
CA ASN A 151 -10.19 6.21 -17.65
C ASN A 151 -10.95 5.70 -18.89
N ARG A 152 -11.88 4.74 -18.76
CA ARG A 152 -12.51 4.04 -19.90
C ARG A 152 -14.02 4.24 -20.11
N ALA A 153 -14.66 5.22 -19.48
CA ALA A 153 -16.01 5.61 -19.91
C ALA A 153 -16.16 7.13 -19.91
N THR A 154 -15.70 7.78 -20.98
CA THR A 154 -16.00 9.19 -21.20
C THR A 154 -17.51 9.31 -21.41
N LYS A 155 -18.25 9.73 -20.38
CA LYS A 155 -19.70 9.97 -20.43
C LYS A 155 -20.09 10.91 -21.60
N SER A 156 -19.15 11.71 -22.09
CA SER A 156 -19.29 12.52 -23.30
C SER A 156 -19.55 11.69 -24.56
N GLY A 157 -18.92 10.52 -24.74
CA GLY A 157 -19.12 9.66 -25.91
C GLY A 157 -20.55 9.15 -26.02
N THR A 158 -21.15 8.77 -24.89
CA THR A 158 -22.57 8.38 -24.83
C THR A 158 -23.48 9.56 -25.16
N PHE A 159 -23.18 10.76 -24.67
CA PHE A 159 -23.97 11.96 -24.99
C PHE A 159 -23.91 12.32 -26.48
N PHE A 160 -22.72 12.36 -27.08
CA PHE A 160 -22.58 12.63 -28.52
C PHE A 160 -23.21 11.54 -29.39
N PHE A 161 -23.12 10.28 -28.98
CA PHE A 161 -23.77 9.17 -29.67
C PHE A 161 -25.29 9.38 -29.75
N TRP A 162 -25.95 9.69 -28.62
CA TRP A 162 -27.40 9.94 -28.61
C TRP A 162 -27.79 11.25 -29.30
N LEU A 163 -26.99 12.31 -29.14
CA LEU A 163 -27.24 13.63 -29.75
C LEU A 163 -27.14 13.61 -31.27
N ILE A 164 -26.30 12.75 -31.86
CA ILE A 164 -26.15 12.65 -33.32
C ILE A 164 -27.08 11.57 -33.88
N MET A 165 -27.16 10.40 -33.26
CA MET A 165 -27.87 9.25 -33.83
C MET A 165 -29.38 9.50 -33.91
N VAL A 166 -30.00 10.08 -32.88
CA VAL A 166 -31.46 10.30 -32.84
C VAL A 166 -31.94 11.34 -33.88
N PRO A 167 -31.34 12.54 -33.99
CA PRO A 167 -31.75 13.50 -35.02
C PRO A 167 -31.51 12.98 -36.43
N THR A 168 -30.43 12.23 -36.65
CA THR A 168 -30.11 11.66 -37.97
C THR A 168 -31.14 10.60 -38.36
N ALA A 169 -31.53 9.71 -37.44
CA ALA A 169 -32.58 8.74 -37.67
C ALA A 169 -33.94 9.41 -37.92
N ALA A 170 -34.30 10.41 -37.12
CA ALA A 170 -35.54 11.17 -37.30
C ALA A 170 -35.57 11.92 -38.64
N GLY A 171 -34.46 12.57 -39.01
CA GLY A 171 -34.29 13.24 -40.30
C GLY A 171 -34.40 12.27 -41.48
N GLY A 172 -33.77 11.10 -41.39
CA GLY A 172 -33.88 10.04 -42.41
C GLY A 172 -35.31 9.54 -42.59
N ILE A 173 -36.04 9.32 -41.50
CA ILE A 173 -37.46 8.91 -41.55
C ILE A 173 -38.32 10.01 -42.18
N CYS A 174 -38.15 11.27 -41.76
CA CYS A 174 -38.89 12.40 -42.33
C CYS A 174 -38.60 12.54 -43.84
N PHE A 175 -37.34 12.36 -44.24
CA PHE A 175 -36.93 12.42 -45.64
C PHE A 175 -37.55 11.29 -46.48
N LEU A 176 -37.62 10.06 -45.95
CA LEU A 176 -38.29 8.95 -46.63
C LEU A 176 -39.80 9.18 -46.76
N VAL A 177 -40.46 9.69 -45.72
CA VAL A 177 -41.88 10.07 -45.77
C VAL A 177 -42.10 11.15 -46.82
N TRP A 178 -41.24 12.17 -46.86
CA TRP A 178 -41.30 13.23 -47.86
C TRP A 178 -41.12 12.69 -49.29
N LEU A 179 -40.16 11.78 -49.53
CA LEU A 179 -39.95 11.16 -50.85
C LEU A 179 -41.17 10.36 -51.32
N VAL A 180 -41.79 9.58 -50.43
CA VAL A 180 -43.01 8.83 -50.76
C VAL A 180 -44.12 9.79 -51.16
N TYR A 181 -44.31 10.87 -50.39
CA TYR A 181 -45.32 11.87 -50.68
C TYR A 181 -45.02 12.57 -52.02
N TYR A 182 -43.82 13.12 -52.18
CA TYR A 182 -43.37 13.84 -53.38
C TYR A 182 -43.48 12.98 -54.65
N LYS A 183 -43.05 11.71 -54.60
CA LYS A 183 -43.20 10.77 -55.73
C LYS A 183 -44.67 10.52 -56.07
N ARG A 184 -45.56 10.48 -55.07
CA ARG A 184 -47.01 10.32 -55.28
C ARG A 184 -47.64 11.51 -55.99
N TRP A 185 -47.15 12.72 -55.74
CA TRP A 185 -47.64 13.94 -56.40
C TRP A 185 -47.18 14.06 -57.86
N GLN A 186 -46.04 13.49 -58.22
CA GLN A 186 -45.58 13.46 -59.61
C GLN A 186 -46.44 12.55 -60.51
N THR A 187 -46.95 11.44 -59.98
CA THR A 187 -47.87 10.55 -60.71
C THR A 187 -49.30 11.08 -60.83
N ALA A 188 -49.60 12.22 -60.22
CA ALA A 188 -50.93 12.83 -60.19
C ALA A 188 -51.06 14.09 -61.07
N SER A 189 -50.02 14.41 -61.87
CA SER A 189 -50.14 15.44 -62.91
C SER A 189 -50.77 14.79 -64.16
N PRO A 190 -51.88 15.33 -64.70
CA PRO A 190 -52.54 14.81 -65.89
C PRO A 190 -51.71 14.95 -67.16
#